data_AF-A0A7S0EZ43-F1
#
_entry.id   AF-A0A7S0EZ43-F1
#
_cell.length_a   1.000
_cell.length_b   1.000
_cell.length_c   1.000
_cell.angle_alpha   90.00
_cell.angle_beta   90.00
_cell.angle_gamma   90.00
#
_symmetry.space_group_name_H-M   'P 1'
#
loop_
_entity.id
_entity.type
_entity.pdbx_description
1 polymer ?
#
loop_
_entity_poly.entity_id
_entity_poly.type
_entity_poly.pdbx_seq_one_letter_code
_entity_poly.pdbx_strand_id
1 'polypeptide(L)'
;AAPMTEMLNRLTSFTASGLVEFKVVYFGNETLLNQPVEEWPLCEALIAFYSTGFPLQKAQEYVALRRPLVFNDLQKQELLFDRRETYRILQEHGVPVPNHVVFNAGEDNVIDEQEEYLEVNGKRVEKPLVEKPVSGEDHNIYLYYP
;
A
#
# COMPACT_ATOMS: atom_id res chain seq x y z
N ALA A 1 -19.30 -16.08 -1.14
CA ALA A 1 -17.86 -16.29 -1.37
C ALA A 1 -17.10 -15.04 -0.92
N ALA A 2 -15.81 -15.15 -0.58
CA ALA A 2 -14.98 -13.96 -0.32
C ALA A 2 -14.85 -13.11 -1.60
N PRO A 3 -14.63 -11.78 -1.51
CA PRO A 3 -14.61 -10.89 -2.68
C PRO A 3 -13.65 -11.34 -3.79
N MET A 4 -12.43 -11.75 -3.43
CA MET A 4 -11.43 -12.23 -4.40
C MET A 4 -11.91 -13.45 -5.19
N THR A 5 -12.49 -14.44 -4.51
CA THR A 5 -13.01 -15.65 -5.15
C THR A 5 -14.11 -15.31 -6.16
N GLU A 6 -15.00 -14.38 -5.82
CA GLU A 6 -16.08 -13.96 -6.72
C GLU A 6 -15.54 -13.25 -7.97
N MET A 7 -14.56 -12.35 -7.80
CA MET A 7 -13.92 -11.65 -8.93
C MET A 7 -13.20 -12.64 -9.86
N LEU A 8 -12.45 -13.57 -9.30
CA LEU A 8 -11.68 -14.55 -10.09
C LEU A 8 -12.58 -15.58 -10.77
N ASN A 9 -13.67 -16.01 -10.13
CA ASN A 9 -14.67 -16.85 -10.77
C ASN A 9 -15.27 -16.18 -12.01
N ARG A 10 -15.61 -14.88 -11.91
CA ARG A 10 -16.11 -14.10 -13.05
C ARG A 10 -15.06 -14.01 -14.15
N LEU A 11 -13.80 -13.74 -13.81
CA LEU A 11 -12.69 -13.70 -14.77
C LEU A 11 -12.53 -15.03 -15.53
N THR A 12 -12.57 -16.16 -14.82
CA THR A 12 -12.45 -17.49 -15.44
C THR A 12 -13.68 -17.92 -16.24
N SER A 13 -14.85 -17.35 -15.95
CA SER A 13 -16.08 -17.59 -16.72
C SER A 13 -16.15 -16.77 -18.01
N PHE A 14 -15.27 -15.78 -18.16
CA PHE A 14 -15.24 -14.93 -19.36
C PHE A 14 -14.79 -15.75 -20.56
N THR A 15 -15.61 -15.72 -21.61
CA THR A 15 -15.30 -16.36 -22.89
C THR A 15 -15.38 -15.35 -24.01
N ALA A 16 -14.47 -15.45 -24.97
CA ALA A 16 -14.56 -14.76 -26.25
C ALA A 16 -14.44 -15.79 -27.37
N SER A 17 -15.26 -15.63 -28.42
CA SER A 17 -15.34 -16.58 -29.53
C SER A 17 -15.58 -18.06 -29.11
N GLY A 18 -16.23 -18.27 -27.96
CA GLY A 18 -16.52 -19.61 -27.43
C GLY A 18 -15.37 -20.30 -26.69
N LEU A 19 -14.25 -19.61 -26.46
CA LEU A 19 -13.09 -20.13 -25.73
C LEU A 19 -12.90 -19.39 -24.40
N VAL A 20 -12.36 -20.10 -23.41
CA VAL A 20 -11.96 -19.50 -22.12
C VAL A 20 -10.70 -18.67 -22.36
N GLU A 21 -10.77 -17.39 -22.08
CA GLU A 21 -9.66 -16.45 -22.33
C GLU A 21 -8.64 -16.46 -21.19
N PHE A 22 -9.09 -16.64 -19.95
CA PHE A 22 -8.25 -16.50 -18.77
C PHE A 22 -8.18 -17.79 -17.96
N LYS A 23 -6.95 -18.26 -17.74
CA LYS A 23 -6.63 -19.29 -16.76
C LYS A 23 -5.99 -18.63 -15.53
N VAL A 24 -6.69 -18.65 -14.40
CA VAL A 24 -6.16 -18.13 -13.14
C VAL A 24 -5.25 -19.18 -12.48
N VAL A 25 -4.06 -18.77 -12.07
CA VAL A 25 -3.11 -19.59 -11.31
C VAL A 25 -2.86 -18.91 -9.97
N TYR A 26 -3.12 -19.61 -8.88
CA TYR A 26 -2.90 -19.12 -7.52
C TYR A 26 -1.52 -19.51 -7.02
N PHE A 27 -0.74 -18.54 -6.55
CA PHE A 27 0.55 -18.80 -5.94
C PHE A 27 0.29 -18.97 -4.43
N GLY A 28 0.43 -20.19 -3.93
CA GLY A 28 0.14 -20.50 -2.53
C GLY A 28 1.21 -19.97 -1.58
N ASN A 29 0.88 -19.91 -0.28
CA ASN A 29 1.83 -19.43 0.74
C ASN A 29 3.13 -20.24 0.79
N GLU A 30 3.06 -21.56 0.58
CA GLU A 30 4.27 -22.39 0.54
C GLU A 30 5.21 -21.95 -0.59
N THR A 31 4.68 -21.73 -1.80
CA THR A 31 5.42 -21.22 -2.95
C THR A 31 5.98 -19.82 -2.68
N LEU A 32 5.13 -18.89 -2.26
CA LEU A 32 5.50 -17.49 -2.05
C LEU A 32 6.58 -17.34 -0.97
N LEU A 33 6.43 -18.05 0.16
CA LEU A 33 7.32 -17.89 1.30
C LEU A 33 8.60 -18.74 1.15
N ASN A 34 8.47 -19.99 0.72
CA ASN A 34 9.56 -20.96 0.85
C ASN A 34 10.30 -21.26 -0.47
N GLN A 35 9.66 -21.12 -1.63
CA GLN A 35 10.30 -21.45 -2.91
C GLN A 35 11.03 -20.24 -3.51
N PRO A 36 12.16 -20.44 -4.20
CA PRO A 36 12.83 -19.37 -4.95
C PRO A 36 11.95 -18.87 -6.10
N VAL A 37 12.13 -17.62 -6.52
CA VAL A 37 11.24 -16.94 -7.50
C VAL A 37 11.30 -17.59 -8.89
N GLU A 38 12.38 -18.28 -9.21
CA GLU A 38 12.56 -19.06 -10.43
C GLU A 38 11.60 -20.25 -10.51
N GLU A 39 11.19 -20.81 -9.37
CA GLU A 39 10.30 -21.97 -9.28
C GLU A 39 8.82 -21.59 -9.22
N TRP A 40 8.51 -20.30 -9.08
CA TRP A 40 7.13 -19.83 -9.06
C TRP A 40 6.44 -20.10 -10.41
N PRO A 41 5.10 -20.35 -10.41
CA PRO A 41 4.37 -20.61 -11.64
C PRO A 41 4.51 -19.46 -12.64
N LEU A 42 4.53 -19.76 -13.93
CA LEU A 42 4.57 -18.73 -14.97
C LEU A 42 3.19 -18.09 -15.17
N CYS A 43 3.19 -16.78 -15.44
CA CYS A 43 2.00 -16.04 -15.85
C CYS A 43 2.34 -14.94 -16.86
N GLU A 44 1.39 -14.62 -17.73
CA GLU A 44 1.50 -13.50 -18.69
C GLU A 44 1.07 -12.18 -18.03
N ALA A 45 0.18 -12.26 -17.05
CA ALA A 45 -0.33 -11.16 -16.27
C ALA A 45 -0.26 -11.49 -14.77
N LEU A 46 0.17 -10.52 -13.97
CA LEU A 46 0.32 -10.65 -12.53
C LEU A 46 -0.57 -9.64 -11.79
N ILE A 47 -1.39 -10.15 -10.88
CA ILE A 47 -2.10 -9.37 -9.87
C ILE A 47 -1.48 -9.75 -8.53
N ALA A 48 -0.74 -8.82 -7.93
CA ALA A 48 -0.14 -8.99 -6.62
C ALA A 48 -0.22 -7.68 -5.84
N PHE A 49 -0.40 -7.78 -4.53
CA PHE A 49 -0.48 -6.64 -3.64
C PHE A 49 0.00 -7.06 -2.25
N TYR A 50 0.68 -6.14 -1.57
CA TYR A 50 1.20 -6.35 -0.24
C TYR A 50 0.06 -6.46 0.78
N SER A 51 0.29 -7.34 1.75
CA SER A 51 -0.37 -7.38 3.04
C SER A 51 0.67 -7.86 4.05
N THR A 52 0.38 -7.72 5.35
CA THR A 52 1.28 -8.22 6.41
C THR A 52 1.70 -9.67 6.14
N GLY A 53 3.02 -9.92 6.09
CA GLY A 53 3.60 -11.24 5.82
C GLY A 53 3.79 -11.60 4.34
N PHE A 54 3.32 -10.78 3.40
CA PHE A 54 3.55 -10.98 1.97
C PHE A 54 5.01 -10.63 1.60
N PRO A 55 5.74 -11.50 0.88
CA PRO A 55 7.15 -11.26 0.55
C PRO A 55 7.26 -10.33 -0.68
N LEU A 56 7.01 -9.03 -0.48
CA LEU A 56 6.98 -8.04 -1.57
C LEU A 56 8.26 -8.03 -2.40
N GLN A 57 9.42 -8.11 -1.74
CA GLN A 57 10.72 -8.15 -2.42
C GLN A 57 10.84 -9.35 -3.38
N LYS A 58 10.42 -10.55 -2.97
CA LYS A 58 10.40 -11.73 -3.85
C LYS A 58 9.43 -11.54 -5.03
N ALA A 59 8.28 -10.92 -4.79
CA ALA A 59 7.34 -10.63 -5.87
C ALA A 59 7.92 -9.62 -6.88
N GLN A 60 8.66 -8.61 -6.41
CA GLN A 60 9.39 -7.67 -7.26
C GLN A 60 10.50 -8.37 -8.07
N GLU A 61 11.27 -9.28 -7.44
CA GLU A 61 12.27 -10.12 -8.11
C GLU A 61 11.65 -11.01 -9.20
N TYR A 62 10.51 -11.65 -8.90
CA TYR A 62 9.74 -12.42 -9.88
C TYR A 62 9.32 -11.56 -11.08
N VAL A 63 8.83 -10.33 -10.84
CA VAL A 63 8.47 -9.39 -11.91
C VAL A 63 9.69 -9.00 -12.74
N ALA A 64 10.84 -8.74 -12.12
CA ALA A 64 12.07 -8.41 -12.83
C ALA A 64 12.56 -9.58 -13.71
N LEU A 65 12.45 -10.81 -13.20
CA LEU A 65 12.85 -12.04 -13.89
C LEU A 65 11.91 -12.41 -15.06
N ARG A 66 10.60 -12.40 -14.82
CA ARG A 66 9.60 -12.95 -15.74
C ARG A 66 8.93 -11.90 -16.63
N ARG A 67 8.96 -10.62 -16.23
CA ARG A 67 8.38 -9.47 -16.94
C ARG A 67 6.91 -9.67 -17.37
N PRO A 68 6.01 -10.13 -16.50
CA PRO A 68 4.58 -10.21 -16.84
C PRO A 68 3.98 -8.81 -16.98
N LEU A 69 2.78 -8.71 -17.55
CA LEU A 69 1.94 -7.52 -17.41
C LEU A 69 1.53 -7.38 -15.95
N VAL A 70 2.00 -6.33 -15.28
CA VAL A 70 1.72 -6.10 -13.86
C VAL A 70 0.54 -5.13 -13.71
N PHE A 71 -0.54 -5.58 -13.07
CA PHE A 71 -1.73 -4.74 -12.84
C PHE A 71 -1.50 -3.69 -11.75
N ASN A 72 -0.84 -4.07 -10.66
CA ASN A 72 -0.51 -3.18 -9.55
C ASN A 72 1.01 -3.07 -9.45
N ASP A 73 1.55 -1.87 -9.69
CA ASP A 73 2.98 -1.61 -9.59
C ASP A 73 3.51 -2.01 -8.20
N LEU A 74 4.36 -3.04 -8.14
CA LEU A 74 4.87 -3.60 -6.89
C LEU A 74 5.94 -2.71 -6.23
N GLN A 75 6.63 -1.87 -7.01
CA GLN A 75 7.62 -0.94 -6.48
C GLN A 75 6.90 0.21 -5.77
N LYS A 76 5.84 0.73 -6.38
CA LYS A 76 5.04 1.82 -5.80
C LYS A 76 4.27 1.43 -4.53
N GLN A 77 4.09 0.15 -4.25
CA GLN A 77 3.42 -0.29 -3.03
C GLN A 77 4.20 0.08 -1.76
N GLU A 78 5.53 0.17 -1.83
CA GLU A 78 6.35 0.59 -0.69
C GLU A 78 6.07 2.04 -0.27
N LEU A 79 5.63 2.89 -1.20
CA LEU A 79 5.24 4.27 -0.94
C LEU A 79 3.99 4.36 -0.03
N LEU A 80 3.22 3.28 0.06
CA LEU A 80 2.04 3.20 0.94
C LEU A 80 2.43 2.89 2.40
N PHE A 81 3.67 2.43 2.65
CA PHE A 81 4.16 2.14 4.01
C PHE A 81 4.51 3.40 4.78
N ASP A 82 4.68 4.53 4.10
CA ASP A 82 4.93 5.83 4.71
C ASP A 82 3.80 6.82 4.35
N ARG A 83 3.04 7.24 5.36
CA ARG A 83 1.93 8.19 5.17
C ARG A 83 2.41 9.54 4.63
N ARG A 84 3.67 9.92 4.92
CA ARG A 84 4.27 11.17 4.43
C ARG A 84 4.48 11.09 2.92
N GLU A 85 4.96 9.94 2.41
CA GLU A 85 5.13 9.72 0.97
C GLU A 85 3.79 9.71 0.25
N THR A 86 2.77 9.06 0.84
CA THR A 86 1.41 9.10 0.31
C THR A 86 0.90 10.55 0.21
N TYR A 87 1.05 11.35 1.27
CA TYR A 87 0.61 12.76 1.26
C TYR A 87 1.40 13.62 0.28
N ARG A 88 2.72 13.43 0.20
CA ARG A 88 3.59 14.11 -0.78
C ARG A 88 3.10 13.88 -2.20
N ILE A 89 2.84 12.61 -2.58
CA ILE A 89 2.37 12.24 -3.92
C ILE A 89 1.00 12.86 -4.20
N LEU A 90 0.06 12.80 -3.25
CA LEU A 90 -1.26 13.42 -3.40
C LEU A 90 -1.14 14.93 -3.67
N GLN A 91 -0.34 15.64 -2.86
CA GLN A 91 -0.12 17.07 -3.00
C GLN A 91 0.57 17.43 -4.32
N GLU A 92 1.57 16.68 -4.76
CA GLU A 92 2.24 16.87 -6.05
C GLU A 92 1.29 16.77 -7.24
N HIS A 93 0.23 15.95 -7.12
CA HIS A 93 -0.80 15.79 -8.14
C HIS A 93 -2.01 16.72 -7.93
N GLY A 94 -1.90 17.69 -7.01
CA GLY A 94 -2.97 18.64 -6.73
C GLY A 94 -4.19 18.02 -6.05
N VAL A 95 -4.06 16.82 -5.47
CA VAL A 95 -5.12 16.20 -4.68
C VAL A 95 -5.13 16.84 -3.29
N PRO A 96 -6.26 17.42 -2.84
CA PRO A 96 -6.35 18.03 -1.52
C PRO A 96 -6.09 17.01 -0.41
N VAL A 97 -5.29 17.40 0.58
CA VAL A 97 -5.05 16.64 1.81
C VAL A 97 -5.39 17.51 3.02
N PRO A 98 -5.72 16.92 4.19
CA PRO A 98 -5.93 17.69 5.42
C PRO A 98 -4.71 18.55 5.76
N ASN A 99 -4.93 19.71 6.38
CA ASN A 99 -3.83 20.45 6.99
C ASN A 99 -3.17 19.58 8.07
N HIS A 100 -1.87 19.36 7.95
CA HIS A 100 -1.14 18.42 8.79
C HIS A 100 0.28 18.93 9.08
N VAL A 101 0.83 18.50 10.20
CA VAL A 101 2.24 18.66 10.54
C VAL A 101 2.91 17.30 10.56
N VAL A 102 4.24 17.28 10.40
CA VAL A 102 5.04 16.07 10.53
C VAL A 102 5.99 16.25 11.69
N PHE A 103 5.93 15.33 12.64
CA PHE A 103 6.88 15.21 13.73
C PHE A 103 7.78 14.00 13.49
N ASN A 104 9.09 14.23 13.41
CA ASN A 104 10.08 13.17 13.23
C ASN A 104 10.88 13.00 14.53
N ALA A 105 10.71 11.87 15.21
CA ALA A 105 11.45 11.58 16.43
C ALA A 105 12.96 11.58 16.19
N GLY A 106 13.71 12.32 17.02
CA GLY A 106 15.17 12.44 16.90
C GLY A 106 15.65 13.59 16.02
N GLU A 107 14.75 14.32 15.36
CA GLU A 107 15.06 15.60 14.73
C GLU A 107 14.81 16.76 15.70
N ASP A 108 15.52 17.88 15.50
CA ASP A 108 15.36 19.13 16.26
C ASP A 108 14.05 19.83 15.86
N ASN A 109 12.92 19.26 16.29
CA ASN A 109 11.60 19.83 16.07
C ASN A 109 11.33 20.93 17.10
N VAL A 110 10.84 22.08 16.63
CA VAL A 110 10.28 23.10 17.51
C VAL A 110 8.80 22.78 17.69
N ILE A 111 8.39 22.49 18.93
CA ILE A 111 7.02 22.09 19.27
C ILE A 111 6.43 23.10 20.26
N ASP A 112 5.23 23.56 19.96
CA ASP A 112 4.38 24.32 20.88
C ASP A 112 3.03 23.61 20.99
N GLU A 113 2.78 22.98 22.13
CA GLU A 113 1.53 22.28 22.42
C GLU A 113 0.71 23.08 23.42
N GLN A 114 -0.52 23.44 23.01
CA GLN A 114 -1.47 24.20 23.80
C GLN A 114 -2.78 23.42 23.98
N GLU A 115 -3.66 23.92 24.83
CA GLU A 115 -4.99 23.34 25.04
C GLU A 115 -5.80 23.27 23.73
N GLU A 116 -5.78 24.34 22.94
CA GLU A 116 -6.58 24.46 21.71
C GLU A 116 -5.84 24.04 20.42
N TYR A 117 -4.50 23.96 20.42
CA TYR A 117 -3.73 23.72 19.19
C TYR A 117 -2.39 23.02 19.42
N LEU A 118 -1.84 22.51 18.32
CA LEU A 118 -0.47 22.02 18.22
C LEU A 118 0.25 22.75 17.08
N GLU A 119 1.44 23.25 17.35
CA GLU A 119 2.33 23.82 16.34
C GLU A 119 3.65 23.04 16.30
N VAL A 120 4.05 22.63 15.10
CA VAL A 120 5.32 21.93 14.86
C VAL A 120 6.04 22.62 13.72
N ASN A 121 7.29 23.05 13.95
CA ASN A 121 8.14 23.72 12.97
C ASN A 121 7.46 24.93 12.30
N GLY A 122 6.71 25.73 13.08
CA GLY A 122 6.01 26.93 12.61
C GLY A 122 4.69 26.68 11.89
N LYS A 123 4.22 25.43 11.81
CA LYS A 123 2.93 25.07 11.21
C LYS A 123 1.96 24.60 12.29
N ARG A 124 0.81 25.28 12.36
CA ARG A 124 -0.22 25.07 13.38
C ARG A 124 -1.39 24.22 12.89
N VAL A 125 -1.93 23.39 13.79
CA VAL A 125 -3.14 22.58 13.63
C VAL A 125 -4.00 22.75 14.89
N GLU A 126 -5.26 23.14 14.71
CA GLU A 126 -6.22 23.30 15.82
C GLU A 126 -6.78 21.95 16.28
N LYS A 127 -7.15 21.85 17.56
CA LYS A 127 -7.98 20.77 18.07
C LYS A 127 -9.45 21.01 17.67
N PRO A 128 -10.24 19.96 17.37
CA PRO A 128 -9.85 18.57 17.47
C PRO A 128 -8.89 18.15 16.34
N LEU A 129 -7.80 17.47 16.71
CA LEU A 129 -6.78 17.00 15.78
C LEU A 129 -6.66 15.47 15.78
N VAL A 130 -6.10 14.94 14.69
CA VAL A 130 -5.86 13.51 14.49
C VAL A 130 -4.35 13.28 14.43
N GLU A 131 -3.83 12.47 15.34
CA GLU A 131 -2.46 11.97 15.29
C GLU A 131 -2.45 10.60 14.63
N LYS A 132 -1.53 10.41 13.66
CA LYS A 132 -1.34 9.15 12.97
C LYS A 132 0.14 8.79 13.00
N PRO A 133 0.49 7.53 13.29
CA PRO A 133 1.85 7.04 13.08
C PRO A 133 2.27 7.25 11.64
N VAL A 134 3.56 7.52 11.42
CA VAL A 134 4.15 7.67 10.08
C VAL A 134 3.95 6.39 9.26
N SER A 135 4.04 5.22 9.90
CA SER A 135 3.80 3.94 9.27
C SER A 135 2.36 3.84 8.75
N GLY A 136 2.21 3.54 7.46
CA GLY A 136 0.94 3.25 6.81
C GLY A 136 0.25 2.00 7.37
N GLU A 137 1.05 1.06 7.86
CA GLU A 137 0.65 -0.22 8.44
C GLU A 137 0.31 -0.14 9.94
N ASP A 138 0.66 0.96 10.60
CA ASP A 138 0.27 1.20 11.98
C ASP A 138 -1.06 1.95 12.04
N HIS A 139 -2.05 1.29 12.63
CA HIS A 139 -3.43 1.76 12.73
C HIS A 139 -3.77 2.36 14.10
N ASN A 140 -2.78 2.60 14.98
CA ASN A 140 -2.97 3.26 16.27
C ASN A 140 -3.17 4.77 16.07
N ILE A 141 -4.39 5.17 15.70
CA ILE A 141 -4.76 6.56 15.43
C ILE A 141 -5.40 7.19 16.67
N TYR A 142 -4.90 8.36 17.09
CA TYR A 142 -5.40 9.10 18.24
C TYR A 142 -6.15 10.37 17.82
N LEU A 143 -7.17 10.73 18.61
CA LEU A 143 -7.93 11.96 18.44
C LEU A 143 -7.83 12.78 19.73
N TYR A 144 -7.52 14.05 19.57
CA TYR A 144 -7.39 15.00 20.68
C TYR A 144 -8.47 16.04 20.54
N TYR A 145 -9.23 16.25 21.61
CA TYR A 145 -10.24 17.32 21.71
C TYR A 145 -9.66 18.48 22.54
N PRO A 146 -10.23 19.69 22.42
CA PRO A 146 -9.96 20.77 23.36
C PRO A 146 -10.21 20.33 24.80
#